data_AF-A0A512DLP5-F1
#
_entry.id   AF-A0A512DLP5-F1
#
_cell.length_a   1.000
_cell.length_b   1.000
_cell.length_c   1.000
_cell.angle_alpha   90.00
_cell.angle_beta   90.00
_cell.angle_gamma   90.00
#
_symmetry.space_group_name_H-M   'P 1'
#
loop_
_entity.id
_entity.type
_entity.pdbx_description
1 polymer ?
#
loop_
_entity_poly.entity_id
_entity_poly.type
_entity_poly.pdbx_seq_one_letter_code
_entity_poly.pdbx_strand_id
1 'polypeptide(L)' 'MGILTTSRENHMADQHKQSPEHQKAHDLAEEAIDKAAEGNQKEATQLANEAKKIDPKIGDEMAQEVEADRKQAEKFQKS' A
#
# COMPACT_ATOMS: atom_id res chain seq x y z
N MET A 1 7.02 -14.61 -42.08
CA MET A 1 5.93 -14.04 -41.26
C MET A 1 5.90 -14.79 -39.95
N GLY A 2 6.51 -14.23 -38.90
CA GLY A 2 6.47 -14.78 -37.54
C GLY A 2 6.03 -13.67 -36.60
N ILE A 3 4.75 -13.66 -36.26
CA ILE A 3 4.19 -12.84 -35.20
C ILE A 3 4.45 -13.57 -33.88
N LEU A 4 5.43 -13.12 -33.11
CA LEU A 4 5.61 -13.53 -31.72
C LEU A 4 5.29 -12.34 -30.82
N THR A 5 3.99 -12.10 -30.64
CA THR A 5 3.47 -11.20 -29.62
C THR A 5 3.42 -11.94 -28.30
N THR A 6 4.47 -11.87 -27.49
CA THR A 6 4.39 -12.28 -26.08
C THR A 6 5.40 -11.50 -25.24
N SER A 7 5.11 -10.23 -24.99
CA SER A 7 5.74 -9.44 -23.93
C SER A 7 4.64 -8.81 -23.08
N ARG A 8 3.91 -9.65 -22.35
CA ARG A 8 2.96 -9.18 -21.32
C ARG A 8 2.91 -10.09 -20.11
N GLU A 9 4.05 -10.52 -19.60
CA GLU A 9 4.09 -11.28 -18.35
C GLU A 9 5.40 -10.92 -17.64
N ASN A 10 5.43 -9.80 -16.92
CA ASN A 10 6.53 -9.48 -15.98
C ASN A 10 6.14 -8.38 -14.97
N HIS A 11 4.92 -8.43 -14.42
CA HIS A 11 4.46 -7.47 -13.42
C HIS A 11 3.61 -8.09 -12.28
N MET A 12 3.76 -9.38 -11.98
CA MET A 12 3.02 -10.03 -10.88
C MET A 12 3.93 -10.79 -9.90
N ALA A 13 5.20 -10.41 -9.79
CA ALA A 13 6.21 -11.24 -9.13
C ALA A 13 6.66 -10.77 -7.74
N ASP A 14 5.90 -9.92 -7.04
CA ASP A 14 6.22 -9.56 -5.63
C ASP A 14 5.07 -9.78 -4.63
N GLN A 15 3.87 -10.14 -5.08
CA GLN A 15 2.70 -10.33 -4.19
C GLN A 15 2.71 -11.62 -3.35
N HIS A 16 3.70 -12.50 -3.52
CA HIS A 16 3.64 -13.89 -3.01
C HIS A 16 4.51 -14.19 -1.79
N LYS A 17 4.80 -13.19 -0.93
CA LYS A 17 5.43 -13.44 0.39
C LYS A 17 4.72 -12.81 1.58
N GLN A 18 3.57 -12.18 1.35
CA GLN A 18 2.73 -11.65 2.41
C GLN A 18 1.60 -12.67 2.66
N SER A 19 1.48 -13.15 3.90
CA SER A 19 0.37 -14.03 4.29
C SER A 19 -0.98 -13.43 3.87
N PRO A 20 -2.03 -14.23 3.61
CA PRO A 20 -3.35 -13.69 3.26
C PRO A 20 -3.88 -12.66 4.29
N GLU A 21 -3.52 -12.85 5.56
CA GLU A 21 -3.80 -11.91 6.65
C GLU A 21 -3.04 -10.59 6.48
N HIS A 22 -1.77 -10.66 6.09
CA HIS A 22 -0.94 -9.49 5.83
C HIS A 22 -1.46 -8.67 4.66
N GLN A 23 -1.85 -9.33 3.56
CA GLN A 23 -2.46 -8.65 2.43
C GLN A 23 -3.75 -7.92 2.82
N LYS A 24 -4.62 -8.59 3.59
CA LYS A 24 -5.83 -7.97 4.11
C LYS A 24 -5.53 -6.78 5.03
N ALA A 25 -4.50 -6.89 5.87
CA ALA A 25 -4.08 -5.79 6.74
C ALA A 25 -3.55 -4.61 5.92
N HIS A 26 -2.81 -4.87 4.84
CA HIS A 26 -2.30 -3.86 3.92
C HIS A 26 -3.44 -3.11 3.23
N ASP A 27 -4.41 -3.84 2.65
CA ASP A 27 -5.56 -3.24 1.98
C ASP A 27 -6.35 -2.32 2.93
N LEU A 28 -6.57 -2.74 4.18
CA LEU A 28 -7.26 -1.93 5.20
C LEU A 28 -6.44 -0.69 5.62
N ALA A 29 -5.11 -0.81 5.68
CA ALA A 29 -4.24 0.30 6.03
C ALA A 29 -4.16 1.35 4.90
N GLU A 30 -4.19 0.90 3.65
CA GLU A 30 -4.27 1.77 2.47
C GLU A 30 -5.61 2.53 2.44
N GLU A 31 -6.73 1.82 2.63
CA GLU A 31 -8.05 2.45 2.72
C GLU A 31 -8.13 3.44 3.89
N ALA A 32 -7.46 3.15 5.02
CA ALA A 32 -7.38 4.07 6.15
C ALA A 32 -6.71 5.40 5.77
N ILE A 33 -5.65 5.36 4.95
CA ILE A 33 -4.92 6.56 4.50
C ILE A 33 -5.80 7.36 3.53
N ASP A 34 -6.48 6.68 2.60
CA ASP A 34 -7.41 7.33 1.68
C ASP A 34 -8.55 8.02 2.43
N LYS A 35 -9.17 7.34 3.41
CA LYS A 35 -10.18 7.94 4.28
C LYS A 35 -9.64 9.13 5.06
N ALA A 36 -8.39 9.07 5.53
CA ALA A 36 -7.76 10.20 6.20
C ALA A 36 -7.58 11.38 5.25
N ALA A 37 -7.18 11.13 4.00
CA ALA A 37 -7.01 12.13 2.96
C ALA A 37 -8.36 12.76 2.53
N GLU A 38 -9.44 11.99 2.52
CA GLU A 38 -10.82 12.47 2.30
C GLU A 38 -11.37 13.31 3.47
N GLY A 39 -10.67 13.37 4.60
CA GLY A 39 -11.09 14.09 5.82
C GLY A 39 -11.91 13.22 6.80
N ASN A 40 -12.13 11.95 6.50
CA ASN A 40 -12.83 10.99 7.36
C ASN A 40 -11.90 10.36 8.41
N GLN A 41 -11.39 11.19 9.33
CA GLN A 41 -10.42 10.74 10.34
C GLN A 41 -10.94 9.62 11.27
N LYS A 42 -12.26 9.57 11.53
CA LYS A 42 -12.86 8.50 12.36
C LYS A 42 -12.74 7.13 11.69
N GLU A 43 -13.18 7.03 10.43
CA GLU A 43 -13.12 5.78 9.67
C GLU A 43 -11.67 5.37 9.43
N ALA A 44 -10.80 6.33 9.07
CA ALA A 44 -9.37 6.10 8.94
C ALA A 44 -8.76 5.45 10.19
N THR A 45 -9.07 6.00 11.38
CA THR A 45 -8.56 5.46 12.64
C THR A 45 -9.11 4.06 12.91
N GLN A 46 -10.37 3.78 12.55
CA GLN A 46 -10.96 2.45 12.72
C GLN A 46 -10.29 1.42 11.82
N LEU A 47 -10.13 1.73 10.53
CA LEU A 47 -9.48 0.87 9.54
C LEU A 47 -8.02 0.59 9.89
N ALA A 48 -7.27 1.63 10.29
CA ALA A 48 -5.88 1.48 10.74
C ALA A 48 -5.76 0.57 11.98
N ASN A 49 -6.72 0.64 12.91
CA ASN A 49 -6.75 -0.24 14.06
C ASN A 49 -7.13 -1.69 13.68
N GLU A 50 -8.01 -1.88 12.69
CA GLU A 50 -8.36 -3.20 12.18
C GLU A 50 -7.18 -3.86 11.47
N ALA A 51 -6.48 -3.11 10.62
CA ALA A 51 -5.23 -3.53 10.00
C ALA A 51 -4.21 -4.00 11.04
N LYS A 52 -3.97 -3.19 12.09
CA LYS A 52 -3.06 -3.54 13.20
C LYS A 52 -3.47 -4.78 14.00
N LYS A 53 -4.76 -5.11 14.05
CA LYS A 53 -5.23 -6.33 14.73
C LYS A 53 -4.92 -7.58 13.92
N ILE A 54 -4.94 -7.47 12.60
CA ILE A 54 -4.65 -8.57 11.68
C ILE A 54 -3.14 -8.76 11.56
N ASP A 55 -2.42 -7.67 11.29
CA ASP A 55 -0.97 -7.65 11.33
C ASP A 55 -0.48 -6.41 12.10
N PRO A 56 0.08 -6.57 13.31
CA PRO A 56 0.59 -5.43 14.08
C PRO A 56 1.78 -4.73 13.41
N LYS A 57 2.51 -5.40 12.50
CA LYS A 57 3.65 -4.82 11.78
C LYS A 57 3.25 -3.94 10.61
N ILE A 58 2.01 -4.07 10.11
CA ILE A 58 1.55 -3.29 8.96
C ILE A 58 1.55 -1.79 9.22
N GLY A 59 1.33 -1.39 10.48
CA GLY A 59 1.34 0.03 10.86
C GLY A 59 2.73 0.65 10.74
N ASP A 60 3.78 -0.10 11.06
CA ASP A 60 5.17 0.36 10.93
C ASP A 60 5.62 0.35 9.47
N GLU A 61 5.23 -0.66 8.70
CA GLU A 61 5.53 -0.75 7.26
C GLU A 61 4.84 0.36 6.47
N MET A 62 3.53 0.56 6.64
CA MET A 62 2.83 1.65 5.97
C MET A 62 3.33 3.03 6.38
N ALA A 63 3.72 3.23 7.64
CA ALA A 63 4.33 4.49 8.06
C ALA A 63 5.66 4.75 7.32
N GLN A 64 6.48 3.71 7.14
CA GLN A 64 7.74 3.81 6.39
C GLN A 64 7.49 4.07 4.90
N GLU A 65 6.54 3.37 4.28
CA GLU A 65 6.17 3.55 2.88
C GLU A 65 5.61 4.97 2.62
N VAL A 66 4.69 5.45 3.46
CA VAL A 66 4.14 6.81 3.35
C VAL A 66 5.21 7.88 3.57
N GLU A 67 6.13 7.67 4.52
CA GLU A 67 7.25 8.60 4.73
C GLU A 67 8.24 8.59 3.56
N ALA A 68 8.52 7.42 2.99
CA ALA A 68 9.36 7.27 1.80
C ALA A 68 8.70 7.92 0.57
N ASP A 69 7.40 7.72 0.37
CA ASP A 69 6.61 8.33 -0.68
C ASP A 69 6.58 9.85 -0.53
N ARG A 70 6.33 10.36 0.69
CA ARG A 70 6.41 11.80 0.97
C ARG A 70 7.78 12.38 0.65
N LYS A 71 8.87 11.72 1.06
CA LYS A 71 10.25 12.17 0.75
C LYS A 71 10.53 12.15 -0.75
N GLN A 72 9.93 11.24 -1.50
CA GLN A 72 10.03 11.22 -2.96
C GLN A 72 9.19 12.35 -3.58
N ALA A 73 7.92 12.49 -3.19
CA ALA A 73 7.03 13.56 -3.64
C ALA A 73 7.62 14.96 -3.40
N GLU A 74 8.27 15.19 -2.25
CA GLU A 74 8.99 16.42 -1.93
C GLU A 74 10.21 16.65 -2.85
N LYS A 75 10.87 15.59 -3.34
CA LYS A 75 11.97 15.70 -4.32
C LYS A 75 11.47 16.02 -5.72
N PHE A 76 10.31 15.51 -6.13
CA PHE A 76 9.74 15.76 -7.46
C PHE A 76 9.05 17.12 -7.59
N GLN A 77 8.61 17.76 -6.50
CA GLN A 77 8.04 19.11 -6.55
C GLN A 77 9.08 20.24 -6.78
N LYS A 78 10.38 19.94 -6.83
CA LYS A 78 11.44 20.95 -6.97
C LYS A 78 12.15 20.98 -8.33
N SER A 79 11.58 20.32 -9.36
CA SER A 79 12.13 20.32 -10.74
C SER A 79 11.40 21.32 -11.63
#